data_AF-A0A9E5L009-F1
#
_entry.id   AF-A0A9E5L009-F1
#
_cell.length_a   1.000
_cell.length_b   1.000
_cell.length_c   1.000
_cell.angle_alpha   90.00
_cell.angle_beta   90.00
_cell.angle_gamma   90.00
#
_symmetry.space_group_name_H-M   'P 1'
#
loop_
_entity.id
_entity.type
_entity.pdbx_description
1 polymer ?
#
loop_
_entity_poly.entity_id
_entity_poly.type
_entity_poly.pdbx_seq_one_letter_code
_entity_poly.pdbx_strand_id
1 'polypeptide(L)'
;MGKEQRKLGLFDSVHLLVGGMIGSAIFSLSGLTILSAGPAALISWVLGALILLAYGLQTAELASKYPQSGGVFTFPALLLGKNREQGRLWGWISAWAYLFGCIAGA
;
A
#
# COMPACT_ATOMS: atom_id res chain seq x y z
N MET A 1 -17.06 -31.68 6.55
CA MET A 1 -17.04 -30.56 7.53
C MET A 1 -16.42 -29.36 6.85
N GLY A 2 -17.22 -28.35 6.54
CA GLY A 2 -16.82 -27.21 5.71
C GLY A 2 -15.77 -26.35 6.40
N LYS A 3 -14.71 -25.99 5.66
CA LYS A 3 -13.78 -24.94 6.08
C LYS A 3 -14.55 -23.63 6.13
N GLU A 4 -14.99 -23.21 7.32
CA GLU A 4 -15.33 -21.81 7.54
C GLU A 4 -14.09 -21.00 7.19
N GLN A 5 -14.24 -20.11 6.21
CA GLN A 5 -13.19 -19.16 5.85
C GLN A 5 -12.90 -18.33 7.10
N ARG A 6 -11.80 -18.61 7.80
CA ARG A 6 -11.37 -17.81 8.97
C ARG A 6 -11.11 -16.39 8.46
N LYS A 7 -12.08 -15.51 8.66
CA LYS A 7 -11.96 -14.09 8.35
C LYS A 7 -11.10 -13.46 9.43
N LEU A 8 -10.08 -12.73 9.02
CA LEU A 8 -9.29 -11.91 9.94
C LEU A 8 -10.22 -10.84 10.54
N GLY A 9 -10.15 -10.67 11.86
CA GLY A 9 -10.81 -9.54 12.53
C GLY A 9 -10.13 -8.22 12.19
N LEU A 10 -10.82 -7.10 12.42
CA LEU A 10 -10.26 -5.75 12.19
C LEU A 10 -8.95 -5.54 12.96
N PHE A 11 -8.93 -5.95 14.23
CA PHE A 11 -7.73 -5.86 15.07
C PHE A 11 -6.59 -6.73 14.53
N ASP A 12 -6.86 -7.97 14.13
CA ASP A 12 -5.82 -8.85 13.56
C ASP A 12 -5.23 -8.25 12.28
N SER A 13 -6.09 -7.73 11.40
CA SER A 13 -5.68 -7.07 10.15
C SER A 13 -4.83 -5.82 10.40
N VAL A 14 -5.22 -4.95 11.33
CA VAL A 14 -4.47 -3.73 11.64
C VAL A 14 -3.09 -4.06 12.22
N HIS A 15 -3.00 -4.98 13.18
CA HIS A 15 -1.71 -5.36 13.75
C HIS A 15 -0.79 -6.03 12.73
N LEU A 16 -1.36 -6.86 11.84
CA LEU A 16 -0.60 -7.48 10.76
C LEU A 16 -0.02 -6.42 9.81
N LEU A 17 -0.80 -5.40 9.44
CA LEU A 17 -0.34 -4.29 8.61
C LEU A 17 0.75 -3.48 9.31
N VAL A 18 0.55 -3.11 10.58
CA VAL A 18 1.55 -2.36 11.37
C VAL A 18 2.86 -3.14 11.46
N GLY A 19 2.79 -4.45 11.76
CA GLY A 19 3.97 -5.31 11.80
C GLY A 19 4.66 -5.44 10.45
N GLY A 20 3.91 -5.46 9.35
CA GLY A 20 4.46 -5.52 7.98
C GLY A 20 5.10 -4.20 7.51
N MET A 21 4.71 -3.05 8.06
CA MET A 21 5.28 -1.75 7.70
C MET A 21 6.64 -1.48 8.35
N ILE A 22 6.93 -2.09 9.50
CA ILE A 22 8.21 -1.93 10.20
C ILE A 22 9.26 -2.82 9.51
N GLY A 23 10.05 -2.21 8.61
CA GLY A 23 11.10 -2.90 7.84
C GLY A 23 12.49 -2.26 7.97
N SER A 24 13.42 -2.71 7.13
CA SER A 24 14.79 -2.19 7.06
C SER A 24 14.86 -0.70 6.70
N ALA A 25 13.83 -0.16 6.05
CA ALA A 25 13.76 1.22 5.60
C ALA A 25 13.98 2.26 6.72
N ILE A 26 13.57 1.99 7.96
CA ILE A 26 13.79 2.92 9.08
C ILE A 26 15.28 3.18 9.32
N PHE A 27 16.14 2.19 9.10
CA PHE A 27 17.58 2.33 9.30
C PHE A 27 18.28 2.96 8.09
N SER A 28 17.87 2.60 6.87
CA SER A 28 18.48 3.11 5.64
C SER A 28 17.98 4.50 5.25
N LEU A 29 16.66 4.72 5.18
CA LEU A 29 16.10 6.02 4.78
C LEU A 29 16.42 7.11 5.80
N SER A 30 16.46 6.82 7.10
CA SER A 30 16.76 7.85 8.11
C SER A 30 18.16 8.44 7.92
N GLY A 31 19.16 7.57 7.64
CA GLY A 31 20.52 8.00 7.34
C GLY A 31 20.60 8.85 6.07
N LEU A 32 19.96 8.40 4.99
CA LEU A 32 19.89 9.15 3.72
C LEU A 32 19.18 10.50 3.88
N THR A 33 18.07 10.53 4.62
CA THR A 33 17.29 11.76 4.84
C THR A 33 18.10 12.79 5.61
N ILE A 34 18.86 12.37 6.63
CA ILE A 34 19.76 13.25 7.37
C ILE A 34 20.92 13.73 6.49
N LEU A 35 21.49 12.85 5.65
CA LEU A 35 22.58 13.24 4.75
C LEU A 35 22.13 14.29 3.72
N SER A 36 20.92 14.14 3.17
CA SER A 36 20.40 15.04 2.14
C SER A 36 19.77 16.33 2.69
N ALA A 37 19.00 16.25 3.78
CA ALA A 37 18.24 17.39 4.31
C ALA A 37 18.84 18.00 5.60
N GLY A 38 19.83 17.34 6.22
CA GLY A 38 20.46 17.82 7.45
C GLY A 38 19.45 17.98 8.59
N PRO A 39 19.47 19.11 9.33
CA PRO A 39 18.53 19.39 10.43
C PRO A 39 17.06 19.42 9.99
N ALA A 40 16.79 19.69 8.71
CA ALA A 40 15.44 19.71 8.16
C ALA A 40 14.88 18.29 7.89
N ALA A 41 15.63 17.22 8.18
CA ALA A 41 15.16 15.84 8.04
C ALA A 41 13.83 15.58 8.76
N LEU A 42 13.62 16.16 9.95
CA LEU A 42 12.36 16.05 10.68
C LEU A 42 11.18 16.62 9.90
N ILE A 43 11.37 17.76 9.21
CA ILE A 43 10.34 18.39 8.39
C ILE A 43 9.99 17.49 7.20
N SER A 44 11.01 16.91 6.55
CA SER A 44 10.82 15.95 5.46
C SER A 44 10.03 14.72 5.90
N TRP A 45 10.29 14.19 7.10
CA TRP A 45 9.54 13.06 7.67
C TRP A 45 8.09 13.43 7.98
N VAL A 46 7.83 14.62 8.54
CA VAL A 46 6.46 15.09 8.80
C VAL A 46 5.69 15.25 7.48
N LEU A 47 6.31 15.85 6.46
CA LEU A 47 5.69 15.97 5.13
C LEU A 47 5.41 14.61 4.50
N GLY A 48 6.36 13.67 4.59
CA GLY A 48 6.18 12.30 4.14
C GLY A 48 5.01 11.60 4.85
N ALA A 49 4.92 11.73 6.17
CA ALA A 49 3.81 11.18 6.95
C ALA A 49 2.46 11.76 6.54
N LEU A 50 2.37 13.06 6.26
CA LEU A 50 1.14 13.71 5.78
C LEU A 50 0.72 13.17 4.40
N ILE A 51 1.66 13.01 3.48
CA ILE A 51 1.40 12.45 2.15
C ILE A 51 0.92 10.99 2.28
N LEU A 52 1.58 10.18 3.12
CA LEU A 52 1.17 8.80 3.38
C LEU A 52 -0.20 8.71 4.05
N LEU A 53 -0.54 9.64 4.93
CA LEU A 53 -1.86 9.70 5.57
C LEU A 53 -2.95 9.98 4.53
N ALA A 54 -2.74 10.97 3.65
CA ALA A 54 -3.65 11.22 2.54
C ALA A 54 -3.79 10.00 1.62
N TYR A 55 -2.69 9.27 1.38
CA TYR A 55 -2.71 8.00 0.65
C TYR A 55 -3.52 6.89 1.37
N GLY A 56 -3.40 6.78 2.69
CA GLY A 56 -4.19 5.85 3.49
C GLY A 56 -5.69 6.15 3.45
N LEU A 57 -6.08 7.42 3.48
CA LEU A 57 -7.49 7.83 3.40
C LEU A 57 -8.12 7.48 2.05
N GLN A 58 -7.46 7.82 0.94
CA GLN A 58 -8.00 7.46 -0.39
C GLN A 58 -8.15 5.95 -0.55
N THR A 59 -7.22 5.16 -0.02
CA THR A 59 -7.29 3.69 -0.11
C THR A 59 -8.36 3.12 0.81
N ALA A 60 -8.60 3.72 1.97
CA ALA A 60 -9.69 3.35 2.89
C ALA A 60 -11.07 3.64 2.30
N GLU A 61 -11.26 4.80 1.64
CA GLU A 61 -12.50 5.12 0.91
C GLU A 61 -12.76 4.09 -0.20
N LEU A 62 -11.71 3.73 -0.93
CA LEU A 62 -11.83 2.79 -2.05
C LEU A 62 -12.12 1.37 -1.57
N ALA A 63 -11.50 0.93 -0.48
CA ALA A 63 -11.78 -0.35 0.16
C ALA A 63 -13.23 -0.42 0.70
N SER A 64 -13.76 0.70 1.20
CA SER A 64 -15.14 0.78 1.68
C SER A 64 -16.15 0.75 0.53
N LYS A 65 -15.83 1.40 -0.61
CA LYS A 65 -16.69 1.44 -1.80
C LYS A 65 -16.68 0.12 -2.59
N TYR A 66 -15.53 -0.55 -2.64
CA TYR A 66 -15.35 -1.80 -3.38
C TYR A 66 -14.87 -2.92 -2.43
N PRO A 67 -15.79 -3.60 -1.73
CA PRO A 67 -15.46 -4.66 -0.76
C PRO A 67 -15.11 -5.98 -1.46
N GLN A 68 -14.17 -5.94 -2.40
CA GLN A 68 -13.63 -7.08 -3.11
C GLN A 68 -12.18 -7.32 -2.70
N SER A 69 -11.81 -8.58 -2.47
CA SER A 69 -10.44 -8.96 -2.16
C SER A 69 -9.50 -8.62 -3.33
N GLY A 70 -8.27 -8.19 -3.01
CA GLY A 70 -7.19 -8.03 -3.99
C GLY A 70 -6.68 -6.60 -4.22
N GLY A 71 -7.20 -5.58 -3.52
CA GLY A 71 -6.60 -4.24 -3.36
C GLY A 71 -5.87 -3.68 -4.60
N VAL A 72 -4.54 -3.82 -4.63
CA VAL A 72 -3.63 -3.34 -5.70
C VAL A 72 -3.98 -3.87 -7.09
N PHE A 73 -4.55 -5.08 -7.20
CA PHE A 73 -5.04 -5.64 -8.46
C PHE A 73 -6.49 -5.19 -8.72
N THR A 74 -7.32 -5.23 -7.69
CA THR A 74 -8.77 -5.08 -7.82
C THR A 74 -9.20 -3.63 -8.05
N PHE A 75 -8.55 -2.67 -7.41
CA PHE A 75 -8.87 -1.25 -7.58
C PHE A 75 -8.60 -0.75 -9.01
N PRO A 76 -7.42 -0.99 -9.62
CA PRO A 76 -7.17 -0.58 -11.00
C PRO A 76 -8.01 -1.36 -12.00
N ALA A 77 -8.24 -2.65 -11.74
CA ALA A 77 -9.09 -3.48 -12.59
C ALA A 77 -10.55 -2.97 -12.67
N LEU A 78 -11.08 -2.45 -11.57
CA LEU A 78 -12.45 -1.93 -11.49
C LEU A 78 -12.58 -0.48 -11.99
N LEU A 79 -11.55 0.35 -11.81
CA LEU A 79 -11.59 1.77 -12.17
C LEU A 79 -11.21 2.05 -13.62
N LEU A 80 -10.28 1.27 -14.20
CA LEU A 80 -9.73 1.51 -15.54
C LEU A 80 -10.28 0.56 -16.61
N GLY A 81 -10.85 -0.58 -16.21
CA GLY A 81 -11.39 -1.56 -17.14
C GLY A 81 -12.79 -1.19 -17.64
N LYS A 82 -12.93 -0.81 -18.92
CA LYS A 82 -14.25 -0.73 -19.59
C LYS A 82 -14.87 -2.11 -19.82
N ASN A 83 -14.02 -3.13 -20.03
CA ASN A 83 -14.40 -4.54 -20.25
C ASN A 83 -13.67 -5.47 -19.25
N ARG A 84 -14.24 -6.65 -18.96
CA ARG A 84 -13.71 -7.64 -17.99
C ARG A 84 -12.26 -8.06 -18.28
N GLU A 85 -11.93 -8.26 -19.56
CA GLU A 85 -10.58 -8.61 -20.05
C GLU A 85 -9.58 -7.46 -19.84
N GLN A 86 -9.99 -6.22 -20.14
CA GLN A 86 -9.15 -5.03 -19.94
C GLN A 86 -8.90 -4.74 -18.46
N GLY A 87 -9.91 -4.92 -17.61
CA GLY A 87 -9.74 -4.79 -16.16
C GLY A 87 -8.72 -5.79 -15.61
N ARG A 88 -8.76 -7.05 -16.07
CA ARG A 88 -7.75 -8.06 -15.69
C ARG A 88 -6.33 -7.64 -16.12
N LEU A 89 -6.19 -7.10 -17.33
CA LEU A 89 -4.90 -6.60 -17.83
C LEU A 89 -4.37 -5.45 -16.97
N TRP A 90 -5.21 -4.44 -16.68
CA TRP A 90 -4.83 -3.30 -15.85
C TRP A 90 -4.46 -3.70 -14.42
N GLY A 91 -5.21 -4.61 -13.81
CA GLY A 91 -4.88 -5.18 -12.51
C GLY A 91 -3.56 -5.96 -12.54
N TRP A 92 -3.28 -6.68 -13.63
CA TRP A 92 -2.02 -7.43 -13.77
C TRP A 92 -0.82 -6.49 -13.92
N ILE A 93 -0.95 -5.44 -14.72
CA ILE A 93 0.08 -4.41 -14.90
C ILE A 93 0.32 -3.68 -13.58
N SER A 94 -0.73 -3.29 -12.84
CA SER A 94 -0.56 -2.59 -11.57
C SER A 94 0.11 -3.46 -10.50
N ALA A 95 -0.21 -4.75 -10.44
CA ALA A 95 0.43 -5.69 -9.54
C ALA A 95 1.93 -5.85 -9.82
N TRP A 96 2.31 -5.98 -11.10
CA TRP A 96 3.73 -6.02 -11.47
C TRP A 96 4.43 -4.69 -11.23
N ALA A 97 3.81 -3.56 -11.58
CA ALA A 97 4.37 -2.24 -11.33
C ALA A 97 4.63 -2.00 -9.84
N TYR A 98 3.71 -2.44 -8.97
CA TYR A 98 3.90 -2.39 -7.52
C TYR A 98 5.07 -3.25 -7.07
N LEU A 99 5.16 -4.49 -7.55
CA LEU A 99 6.27 -5.39 -7.23
C LEU A 99 7.62 -4.81 -7.65
N PHE A 100 7.73 -4.31 -8.89
CA PHE A 100 8.94 -3.64 -9.37
C PHE A 100 9.26 -2.39 -8.59
N GLY A 101 8.25 -1.61 -8.17
CA GLY A 101 8.44 -0.46 -7.29
C GLY A 101 9.04 -0.84 -5.95
N CYS A 102 8.57 -1.94 -5.33
CA CYS A 102 9.15 -2.44 -4.08
C CYS A 102 10.60 -2.94 -4.25
N ILE A 103 10.93 -3.53 -5.39
CA ILE A 103 12.30 -4.03 -5.67
C ILE A 103 13.25 -2.88 -5.99
N ALA A 104 12.81 -1.91 -6.79
CA ALA A 104 13.65 -0.78 -7.20
C ALA A 104 13.84 0.26 -6.09
N GLY A 105 12.93 0.31 -5.10
CA GLY A 105 13.00 1.20 -3.95
C GLY A 105 13.71 0.62 -2.72
N ALA A 106 14.10 -0.65 -2.75
CA ALA A 106 14.87 -1.33 -1.70
C ALA A 106 16.37 -1.28 -2.01
#